data_AF-A0A9W7W5S9-F1
#
_entry.id   AF-A0A9W7W5S9-F1
#
_cell.length_a   1.000
_cell.length_b   1.000
_cell.length_c   1.000
_cell.angle_alpha   90.00
_cell.angle_beta   90.00
_cell.angle_gamma   90.00
#
_symmetry.space_group_name_H-M   'P 1'
#
loop_
_entity.id
_entity.type
_entity.pdbx_description
1 polymer ?
#
loop_
_entity_poly.entity_id
_entity_poly.type
_entity_poly.pdbx_seq_one_letter_code
_entity_poly.pdbx_strand_id
1 'polypeptide(L)'
;ERVEDRRRAVEAITGEETARRYLVEDAQTLLRTLRRWQAAFDARGVLGVSEDDGAAVGDLCRAMTLRDCTLFVRCGGDGGVEARLGDLDLKTSERVGKWRAVEERLGREGWYLGEGSGGEETVCLLSGDRGGGGSS
;
A
#
# COMPACT_ATOMS: atom_id res chain seq x y z
N GLU A 1 -1.99 -0.81 -14.53
CA GLU A 1 -0.98 0.20 -14.15
C GLU A 1 -0.01 0.37 -15.30
N ARG A 2 0.28 1.62 -15.69
CA ARG A 2 1.17 1.87 -16.83
C ARG A 2 2.64 1.72 -16.41
N VAL A 3 3.54 1.46 -17.35
CA VAL A 3 4.98 1.30 -17.06
C VAL A 3 5.56 2.61 -16.53
N GLU A 4 5.06 3.73 -17.05
CA GLU A 4 5.49 5.09 -16.76
C GLU A 4 5.15 5.49 -15.32
N ASP A 5 3.98 5.06 -14.82
CA ASP A 5 3.58 5.29 -13.43
C ASP A 5 4.53 4.53 -12.47
N ARG A 6 4.90 3.30 -12.82
CA ARG A 6 5.87 2.49 -12.06
C ARG A 6 7.26 3.11 -12.05
N ARG A 7 7.74 3.59 -13.20
CA ARG A 7 9.05 4.27 -13.30
C ARG A 7 9.12 5.49 -12.40
N ARG A 8 8.10 6.36 -12.45
CA ARG A 8 8.03 7.55 -11.58
C ARG A 8 8.02 7.18 -10.09
N ALA A 9 7.23 6.18 -9.70
CA ALA A 9 7.18 5.73 -8.32
C ALA A 9 8.54 5.18 -7.84
N VAL A 10 9.19 4.37 -8.67
CA VAL A 10 10.47 3.74 -8.36
C VAL A 10 11.62 4.76 -8.30
N GLU A 11 11.62 5.77 -9.17
CA GLU A 11 12.59 6.87 -9.16
C GLU A 11 12.56 7.67 -7.85
N ALA A 12 11.37 7.81 -7.25
CA ALA A 12 11.19 8.49 -5.97
C ALA A 12 11.62 7.63 -4.75
N ILE A 13 11.65 6.30 -4.90
CA ILE A 13 11.98 5.36 -3.81
C ILE A 13 13.49 5.14 -3.70
N THR A 14 14.22 5.09 -4.82
CA THR A 14 15.65 4.78 -4.83
C THR A 14 16.39 5.44 -5.99
N GLY A 15 17.67 5.77 -5.77
CA GLY A 15 18.62 6.21 -6.80
C GLY A 15 19.38 5.06 -7.47
N GLU A 16 19.28 3.84 -6.95
CA GLU A 16 20.09 2.71 -7.39
C GLU A 16 19.51 2.03 -8.64
N GLU A 17 20.19 2.15 -9.78
CA GLU A 17 19.68 1.72 -11.10
C GLU A 17 19.32 0.23 -11.15
N THR A 18 20.13 -0.61 -10.53
CA THR A 18 19.87 -2.06 -10.45
C THR A 18 18.56 -2.35 -9.70
N ALA A 19 18.31 -1.65 -8.59
CA ALA A 19 17.06 -1.76 -7.84
C ALA A 19 15.89 -1.22 -8.65
N ARG A 20 16.08 -0.12 -9.40
CA ARG A 20 15.04 0.47 -10.24
C ARG A 20 14.54 -0.50 -11.29
N ARG A 21 15.46 -1.07 -12.07
CA ARG A 21 15.13 -2.07 -13.10
C ARG A 21 14.37 -3.25 -12.50
N TYR A 22 14.88 -3.81 -11.39
CA TYR A 22 14.22 -4.90 -10.68
C TYR A 22 12.78 -4.56 -10.26
N LEU A 23 12.57 -3.38 -9.66
CA LEU A 23 11.24 -2.96 -9.20
C LEU A 23 10.26 -2.69 -10.34
N VAL A 24 10.73 -2.16 -11.47
CA VAL A 24 9.89 -1.86 -12.66
C VAL A 24 9.47 -3.15 -13.39
N GLU A 25 10.34 -4.17 -13.38
CA GLU A 25 10.20 -5.38 -14.21
C GLU A 25 9.99 -6.62 -13.34
N ASP A 26 11.06 -7.17 -12.77
CA ASP A 26 11.10 -8.50 -12.15
C ASP A 26 10.20 -8.61 -10.90
N ALA A 27 10.18 -7.58 -10.06
CA ALA A 27 9.39 -7.55 -8.82
C ALA A 27 7.88 -7.55 -9.08
N GLN A 28 7.45 -7.25 -10.32
CA GLN A 28 6.05 -6.99 -10.60
C GLN A 28 5.13 -8.20 -10.42
N THR A 29 5.63 -9.41 -10.65
CA THR A 29 4.86 -10.63 -10.37
C THR A 29 4.57 -10.75 -8.88
N LEU A 30 5.56 -10.46 -8.02
CA LEU A 30 5.41 -10.45 -6.57
C LEU A 30 4.44 -9.36 -6.12
N LEU A 31 4.65 -8.11 -6.57
CA LEU A 31 3.81 -6.96 -6.17
C LEU A 31 2.35 -7.12 -6.61
N ARG A 32 2.10 -7.66 -7.82
CA ARG A 32 0.74 -7.97 -8.28
C ARG A 32 0.11 -9.10 -7.47
N THR A 33 0.90 -10.08 -7.06
CA THR A 33 0.42 -11.18 -6.20
C THR A 33 0.03 -10.65 -4.83
N LEU A 34 0.86 -9.81 -4.22
CA LEU A 34 0.53 -9.13 -2.95
C LEU A 34 -0.75 -8.32 -3.07
N ARG A 35 -0.86 -7.45 -4.10
CA ARG A 35 -2.07 -6.66 -4.37
C ARG A 35 -3.32 -7.53 -4.52
N ARG A 36 -3.21 -8.64 -5.27
CA ARG A 36 -4.34 -9.57 -5.46
C ARG A 36 -4.83 -10.13 -4.13
N TRP A 37 -3.92 -10.60 -3.28
CA TRP A 37 -4.30 -11.20 -2.00
C TRP A 37 -4.77 -10.16 -0.99
N GLN A 38 -4.16 -8.98 -0.94
CA GLN A 38 -4.67 -7.86 -0.13
C GLN A 38 -6.11 -7.51 -0.51
N ALA A 39 -6.45 -7.47 -1.80
CA ALA A 39 -7.81 -7.19 -2.27
C ALA A 39 -8.78 -8.35 -2.04
N ALA A 40 -8.33 -9.59 -2.18
CA ALA A 40 -9.16 -10.77 -1.95
C ALA A 40 -9.55 -10.91 -0.48
N PHE A 41 -8.62 -10.66 0.44
CA PHE A 41 -8.84 -10.80 1.88
C PHE A 41 -9.54 -9.58 2.52
N ASP A 42 -9.42 -8.39 1.94
CA ASP A 42 -10.11 -7.20 2.45
C ASP A 42 -11.13 -6.64 1.44
N ALA A 43 -12.01 -7.52 0.94
CA ALA A 43 -13.03 -7.13 -0.03
C ALA A 43 -14.11 -6.19 0.56
N ARG A 44 -14.28 -6.18 1.89
CA ARG A 44 -15.33 -5.42 2.60
C ARG A 44 -14.80 -4.16 3.28
N GLY A 45 -13.49 -4.04 3.45
CA GLY A 45 -12.90 -3.02 4.33
C GLY A 45 -13.17 -3.32 5.81
N VAL A 46 -12.38 -2.71 6.69
CA VAL A 46 -12.53 -2.87 8.16
C VAL A 46 -13.90 -2.41 8.68
N LEU A 47 -14.54 -1.42 8.04
CA LEU A 47 -15.88 -0.95 8.40
C LEU A 47 -16.98 -1.95 8.01
N GLY A 48 -16.73 -2.82 7.02
CA GLY A 48 -17.69 -3.80 6.52
C GLY A 48 -17.54 -5.21 7.12
N VAL A 49 -16.60 -5.40 8.05
CA VAL A 49 -16.38 -6.68 8.74
C VAL A 49 -17.11 -6.68 10.07
N SER A 50 -17.92 -7.72 10.34
CA SER A 50 -18.48 -7.97 11.67
C SER A 50 -17.46 -8.70 12.54
N GLU A 51 -17.34 -8.31 13.82
CA GLU A 51 -16.43 -8.98 14.77
C GLU A 51 -16.88 -10.39 15.13
N ASP A 52 -18.18 -10.69 14.97
CA ASP A 52 -18.75 -12.03 15.17
C ASP A 52 -18.50 -12.97 13.97
N ASP A 53 -18.11 -12.42 12.81
CA ASP A 53 -17.74 -13.20 11.62
C ASP A 53 -16.24 -13.53 11.69
N GLY A 54 -15.91 -14.60 12.42
CA GLY A 54 -14.53 -15.04 12.60
C GLY A 54 -13.78 -15.33 11.30
N ALA A 55 -14.47 -15.73 10.22
CA ALA A 55 -13.84 -15.94 8.93
C ALA A 55 -13.45 -14.61 8.28
N ALA A 56 -14.36 -13.63 8.28
CA ALA A 56 -14.07 -12.29 7.78
C ALA A 56 -13.00 -11.57 8.60
N VAL A 57 -12.99 -11.74 9.92
CA VAL A 57 -11.93 -11.23 10.79
C VAL A 57 -10.58 -11.88 10.45
N GLY A 58 -10.56 -13.20 10.22
CA GLY A 58 -9.36 -13.91 9.80
C GLY A 58 -8.81 -13.42 8.46
N ASP A 59 -9.68 -13.17 7.49
CA ASP A 59 -9.32 -12.57 6.20
C ASP A 59 -8.77 -11.15 6.37
N LEU A 60 -9.46 -10.30 7.13
CA LEU A 60 -8.99 -8.95 7.44
C LEU A 60 -7.59 -8.97 8.07
N CYS A 61 -7.34 -9.86 9.04
CA CYS A 61 -6.03 -10.03 9.66
C CYS A 61 -4.94 -10.42 8.65
N ARG A 62 -5.24 -11.34 7.72
CA ARG A 62 -4.32 -11.69 6.61
C ARG A 62 -4.05 -10.48 5.73
N ALA A 63 -5.08 -9.73 5.37
CA ALA A 63 -4.92 -8.52 4.57
C ALA A 63 -4.05 -7.48 5.28
N MET A 64 -4.25 -7.26 6.58
CA MET A 64 -3.46 -6.33 7.38
C MET A 64 -1.99 -6.76 7.49
N THR A 65 -1.70 -8.07 7.60
CA THR A 65 -0.31 -8.57 7.53
C THR A 65 0.32 -8.29 6.17
N LEU A 66 -0.39 -8.55 5.07
CA LEU A 66 0.15 -8.30 3.73
C LEU A 66 0.33 -6.81 3.40
N ARG A 67 -0.43 -5.92 4.04
CA ARG A 67 -0.28 -4.46 3.87
C ARG A 67 0.93 -3.91 4.64
N ASP A 68 1.25 -4.55 5.76
CA ASP A 68 2.29 -4.12 6.70
C ASP A 68 3.58 -4.93 6.54
N CYS A 69 3.76 -5.62 5.40
CA CYS A 69 4.96 -6.39 5.09
C CYS A 69 6.03 -5.52 4.40
N THR A 70 7.30 -5.91 4.55
CA THR A 70 8.43 -5.19 3.95
C THR A 70 9.08 -6.00 2.82
N LEU A 71 9.36 -5.37 1.68
CA LEU A 71 10.21 -5.94 0.63
C LEU A 71 11.65 -5.45 0.78
N PHE A 72 12.55 -6.34 1.21
CA PHE A 72 13.97 -6.06 1.24
C PHE A 72 14.60 -6.38 -0.11
N VAL A 73 15.32 -5.42 -0.69
CA VAL A 73 16.01 -5.56 -1.97
C VAL A 73 17.50 -5.29 -1.77
N ARG A 74 18.34 -6.28 -2.05
CA ARG A 74 19.80 -6.18 -1.98
C ARG A 74 20.37 -6.26 -3.39
N CYS A 75 21.09 -5.21 -3.80
CA CYS A 75 21.83 -5.19 -5.06
C CYS A 75 23.27 -5.65 -4.82
N GLY A 76 23.70 -6.68 -5.55
CA GLY A 76 25.09 -7.16 -5.56
C GLY A 76 25.95 -6.37 -6.55
N GLY A 77 27.27 -6.37 -6.32
CA GLY A 77 28.24 -5.70 -7.21
C GLY A 77 28.38 -6.35 -8.60
N ASP A 78 27.85 -7.56 -8.77
CA ASP A 78 27.78 -8.30 -10.04
C ASP A 78 26.50 -8.02 -10.84
N GLY A 79 25.65 -7.10 -10.36
CA GLY A 79 24.35 -6.80 -10.97
C GLY A 79 23.23 -7.77 -10.59
N GLY A 80 23.50 -8.74 -9.70
CA GLY A 80 22.49 -9.62 -9.14
C GLY A 80 21.60 -8.90 -8.13
N VAL A 81 20.30 -9.25 -8.12
CA VAL A 81 19.36 -8.76 -7.12
C VAL A 81 18.85 -9.93 -6.28
N GLU A 82 18.92 -9.76 -4.97
CA GLU A 82 18.26 -10.63 -4.01
C GLU A 82 17.12 -9.87 -3.35
N ALA A 83 15.92 -10.45 -3.38
CA ALA A 83 14.73 -9.85 -2.80
C ALA A 83 14.03 -10.81 -1.84
N ARG A 84 13.58 -10.30 -0.70
CA ARG A 84 12.91 -11.08 0.34
C ARG A 84 11.75 -10.29 0.95
N LEU A 85 10.66 -10.96 1.25
CA LEU A 85 9.58 -10.39 2.07
C LEU A 85 9.86 -10.66 3.55
N GLY A 86 9.71 -9.62 4.37
CA GLY A 86 9.76 -9.65 5.83
C GLY A 86 8.45 -9.19 6.46
N ASP A 87 8.39 -9.18 7.79
CA ASP A 87 7.27 -8.68 8.60
C ASP A 87 5.93 -9.38 8.33
N LEU A 88 5.96 -10.69 8.07
CA LEU A 88 4.79 -11.52 7.77
C LEU A 88 4.11 -12.11 9.03
N ASP A 89 4.28 -11.46 10.17
CA ASP A 89 3.60 -11.88 11.40
C ASP A 89 2.09 -11.63 11.28
N LEU A 90 1.30 -12.69 11.52
CA LEU A 90 -0.14 -12.62 11.41
C LEU A 90 -0.69 -11.59 12.42
N LYS A 91 -1.42 -10.59 11.94
CA LYS A 91 -2.09 -9.64 12.83
C LYS A 91 -3.22 -10.35 13.58
N THR A 92 -3.47 -9.91 14.81
CA THR A 92 -4.47 -10.52 15.69
C THR A 92 -5.79 -9.77 15.64
N SER A 93 -6.89 -10.49 15.90
CA SER A 93 -8.26 -9.95 15.91
C SER A 93 -8.47 -8.85 16.95
N GLU A 94 -7.70 -8.85 18.04
CA GLU A 94 -7.73 -7.82 19.09
C GLU A 94 -7.48 -6.39 18.55
N ARG A 95 -6.84 -6.28 17.38
CA ARG A 95 -6.56 -4.99 16.74
C ARG A 95 -7.70 -4.49 15.85
N VAL A 96 -8.71 -5.29 15.56
CA VAL A 96 -9.81 -4.93 14.65
C VAL A 96 -10.55 -3.68 15.13
N GLY A 97 -10.90 -3.61 16.41
CA GLY A 97 -11.54 -2.41 16.97
C GLY A 97 -10.69 -1.14 16.82
N LYS A 98 -9.37 -1.25 16.99
CA LYS A 98 -8.43 -0.13 16.76
C LYS A 98 -8.41 0.29 15.29
N TRP A 99 -8.35 -0.66 14.36
CA TRP A 99 -8.34 -0.36 12.92
C TRP A 99 -9.65 0.31 12.49
N ARG A 100 -10.80 -0.17 12.99
CA ARG A 100 -12.09 0.45 12.73
C ARG A 100 -12.13 1.90 13.21
N ALA A 101 -11.72 2.15 14.46
CA ALA A 101 -11.68 3.50 15.02
C ALA A 101 -10.77 4.46 14.23
N VAL A 102 -9.64 3.96 13.71
CA VAL A 102 -8.75 4.73 12.83
C VAL A 102 -9.46 5.07 11.52
N GLU A 103 -10.05 4.07 10.85
CA GLU A 103 -10.73 4.26 9.57
C GLU A 103 -11.93 5.23 9.68
N GLU A 104 -12.76 5.08 10.72
CA GLU A 104 -13.86 6.01 11.00
C GLU A 104 -13.37 7.43 11.24
N ARG A 105 -12.28 7.59 12.00
CA ARG A 105 -11.68 8.90 12.26
C ARG A 105 -11.14 9.53 10.97
N LEU A 106 -10.42 8.78 10.14
CA LEU A 106 -9.87 9.27 8.88
C LEU A 106 -10.99 9.77 7.94
N GLY A 107 -12.09 9.03 7.85
CA GLY A 107 -13.27 9.44 7.10
C GLY A 107 -13.95 10.68 7.68
N ARG A 108 -14.23 10.68 9.00
CA ARG A 108 -14.92 11.77 9.71
C ARG A 108 -14.16 13.10 9.67
N GLU A 109 -12.84 13.04 9.76
CA GLU A 109 -11.97 14.24 9.77
C GLU A 109 -11.56 14.69 8.36
N GLY A 110 -12.15 14.11 7.31
CA GLY A 110 -11.95 14.57 5.93
C GLY A 110 -10.52 14.34 5.41
N TRP A 111 -9.75 13.42 5.99
CA TRP A 111 -8.37 13.14 5.58
C TRP A 111 -8.28 12.70 4.11
N TYR A 112 -9.26 11.93 3.63
CA TYR A 112 -9.31 11.51 2.22
C TYR A 112 -9.75 12.63 1.25
N LEU A 113 -10.34 13.71 1.76
CA LEU A 113 -10.78 14.87 0.98
C LEU A 113 -9.74 16.00 1.00
N GLY A 114 -8.64 15.85 1.75
CA GLY A 114 -7.66 16.91 1.97
C GLY A 114 -8.13 18.01 2.92
N GLU A 115 -9.22 17.77 3.66
CA GLU A 115 -9.81 18.72 4.62
C GLU A 115 -9.30 18.48 6.05
N GLY A 116 -8.49 17.44 6.25
CA GLY A 116 -7.84 17.14 7.52
C GLY A 116 -6.89 18.26 7.96
N SER A 117 -6.66 18.38 9.27
CA SER A 117 -5.83 19.44 9.88
C SER A 117 -4.32 19.37 9.55
N GLY A 118 -3.93 18.63 8.49
CA GLY A 118 -2.54 18.32 8.12
C GLY A 118 -1.85 19.30 7.17
N GLY A 119 -2.53 20.38 6.75
CA GLY A 119 -2.02 21.28 5.71
C GLY A 119 -2.14 20.68 4.31
N GLU A 120 -1.86 21.48 3.28
CA GLU A 120 -1.89 21.01 1.89
C GLU A 120 -0.85 19.89 1.68
N GLU A 121 -1.28 18.74 1.17
CA GLU A 121 -0.42 17.60 0.88
C GLU A 121 0.49 17.93 -0.32
N THR A 122 1.72 18.36 -0.04
CA THR A 122 2.70 18.79 -1.06
C THR A 122 3.50 17.64 -1.68
N VAL A 123 3.41 16.43 -1.14
CA VAL A 123 4.29 15.29 -1.51
C VAL A 123 3.47 14.02 -1.77
N CYS A 124 2.31 14.12 -2.42
CA CYS A 124 1.62 12.93 -2.89
C CYS A 124 2.08 12.58 -4.31
N LEU A 125 3.08 11.71 -4.44
CA LEU A 125 3.62 11.25 -5.72
C LEU A 125 2.59 10.48 -6.59
N LEU A 126 1.47 10.06 -5.99
CA LEU A 126 0.32 9.42 -6.64
C LEU A 126 -0.81 10.39 -6.98
N SER A 127 -0.70 11.65 -6.54
CA SER A 127 -1.54 12.72 -7.09
C SER A 127 -1.11 12.91 -8.52
N GLY A 128 -1.77 12.19 -9.43
CA GLY A 128 -1.72 12.54 -10.84
C GLY A 128 -2.02 14.03 -10.95
N ASP A 129 -1.24 14.72 -11.77
CA ASP A 129 -1.42 16.13 -12.11
C ASP A 129 -2.92 16.36 -12.34
N ARG A 130 -3.62 16.89 -11.33
CA ARG A 130 -5.02 17.27 -11.48
C ARG A 130 -4.93 18.49 -12.37
N GLY A 131 -4.91 18.24 -13.68
CA GLY A 131 -4.79 19.27 -14.68
C GLY A 131 -5.74 20.40 -14.30
N GLY A 132 -5.16 21.58 -14.11
CA GLY A 132 -5.90 22.82 -13.95
C GLY A 132 -6.75 23.02 -15.19
N GLY A 133 -7.95 22.44 -15.18
CA GLY A 133 -9.04 22.74 -16.08
C GLY A 133 -9.87 23.84 -15.43
N GLY A 134 -9.89 25.02 -16.06
CA GLY A 134 -10.39 26.28 -15.53
C GLY A 134 -11.87 26.29 -15.11
N SER A 135 -12.40 27.42 -14.66
CA SER A 135 -12.61 28.57 -15.54
C SER A 135 -12.94 29.83 -14.74
N SER A 136 -12.51 30.96 -15.31
CA SER A 136 -13.15 32.29 -15.35
C SER A 136 -13.51 33.01 -14.06
#